data_AF-A0A975M2U0-F1
#
_entry.id   AF-A0A975M2U0-F1
#
_cell.length_a   1.000
_cell.length_b   1.000
_cell.length_c   1.000
_cell.angle_alpha   90.00
_cell.angle_beta   90.00
_cell.angle_gamma   90.00
#
_symmetry.space_group_name_H-M   'P 1'
#
loop_
_entity.id
_entity.type
_entity.pdbx_description
1 polymer ?
#
loop_
_entity_poly.entity_id
_entity_poly.type
_entity_poly.pdbx_seq_one_letter_code
_entity_poly.pdbx_strand_id
1 'polypeptide(L)'
;MAGFQQGMRTDPLLQGTEQIGIGHSWGYQNLTSSEIYGADYDKSISLSGAGMQEDWVPDADTAYSNYVYGADALHRTQNIPGGLVWDGNVPGKHDSFTQHKYYRPNRGTKLPDISMEDHSLIASDSADNAEALEDMYREVTE
;
A
#
# COMPACT_ATOMS: atom_id res chain seq x y z
N MET A 1 5.69 -15.10 -5.67
CA MET A 1 4.93 -15.28 -4.41
C MET A 1 3.92 -16.42 -4.56
N ALA A 2 3.16 -16.49 -5.66
CA ALA A 2 2.18 -17.55 -5.96
C ALA A 2 2.58 -18.99 -5.54
N GLY A 3 3.74 -19.50 -6.00
CA GLY A 3 4.16 -20.87 -5.66
C GLY A 3 4.40 -21.12 -4.16
N PHE A 4 4.85 -20.10 -3.43
CA PHE A 4 5.01 -20.18 -1.97
C PHE A 4 3.64 -20.19 -1.27
N GLN A 5 2.73 -19.31 -1.69
CA GLN A 5 1.37 -19.24 -1.13
C GLN A 5 0.56 -20.50 -1.41
N GLN A 6 0.71 -21.08 -2.61
CA GLN A 6 0.10 -22.36 -2.95
C GLN A 6 0.59 -23.46 -1.99
N GLY A 7 1.89 -23.49 -1.69
CA GLY A 7 2.44 -24.38 -0.66
C GLY A 7 1.75 -24.20 0.70
N MET A 8 1.63 -22.96 1.18
CA MET A 8 0.95 -22.67 2.45
C MET A 8 -0.54 -23.06 2.43
N ARG A 9 -1.27 -22.81 1.34
CA ARG A 9 -2.67 -23.20 1.19
C ARG A 9 -2.86 -24.72 1.18
N THR A 10 -1.85 -25.50 0.83
CA THR A 10 -1.89 -26.97 0.87
C THR A 10 -1.43 -27.58 2.19
N ASP A 11 -0.77 -26.80 3.05
CA ASP A 11 -0.32 -27.28 4.36
C ASP A 11 -1.51 -27.27 5.35
N PRO A 12 -1.88 -28.42 5.96
CA PRO A 12 -3.01 -28.48 6.88
C PRO A 12 -2.94 -27.53 8.08
N LEU A 13 -1.74 -27.11 8.47
CA LEU A 13 -1.53 -26.17 9.58
C LEU A 13 -1.65 -24.71 9.16
N LEU A 14 -1.51 -24.40 7.87
CA LEU A 14 -1.45 -23.03 7.36
C LEU A 14 -2.58 -22.70 6.37
N GLN A 15 -3.33 -23.70 5.88
CA GLN A 15 -4.34 -23.52 4.83
C GLN A 15 -5.44 -22.51 5.18
N GLY A 16 -5.78 -22.39 6.46
CA GLY A 16 -6.80 -21.48 6.97
C GLY A 16 -6.24 -20.16 7.52
N THR A 17 -4.93 -19.93 7.42
CA THR A 17 -4.32 -18.69 7.89
C THR A 17 -4.49 -17.59 6.85
N GLU A 18 -4.75 -16.39 7.33
CA GLU A 18 -4.83 -15.20 6.50
C GLU A 18 -3.49 -14.92 5.80
N GLN A 19 -3.55 -14.55 4.53
CA GLN A 19 -2.42 -14.14 3.72
C GLN A 19 -2.48 -12.65 3.46
N ILE A 20 -1.60 -11.92 4.16
CA ILE A 20 -1.52 -10.47 4.07
C ILE A 20 -0.30 -10.08 3.25
N GLY A 21 -0.53 -9.34 2.17
CA GLY A 21 0.50 -8.70 1.38
C GLY A 21 0.71 -7.25 1.82
N ILE A 22 1.94 -6.87 2.17
CA ILE A 22 2.26 -5.47 2.52
C ILE A 22 3.41 -4.98 1.64
N GLY A 23 3.19 -3.86 0.95
CA GLY A 23 4.20 -3.26 0.07
C GLY A 23 4.39 -1.78 0.35
N HIS A 24 5.63 -1.38 0.61
CA HIS A 24 6.02 0.03 0.73
C HIS A 24 6.59 0.56 -0.57
N SER A 25 6.21 1.78 -0.96
CA SER A 25 6.78 2.46 -2.12
C SER A 25 6.67 1.58 -3.40
N TRP A 26 7.75 1.44 -4.15
CA TRP A 26 7.87 0.52 -5.30
C TRP A 26 7.71 -0.96 -4.94
N GLY A 27 7.87 -1.33 -3.67
CA GLY A 27 7.56 -2.68 -3.19
C GLY A 27 6.09 -3.05 -3.39
N TYR A 28 5.18 -2.07 -3.39
CA TYR A 28 3.76 -2.33 -3.67
C TYR A 28 3.50 -2.75 -5.12
N GLN A 29 4.30 -2.25 -6.07
CA GLN A 29 4.22 -2.71 -7.45
C GLN A 29 4.58 -4.21 -7.54
N ASN A 30 5.60 -4.67 -6.81
CA ASN A 30 5.97 -6.08 -6.81
C ASN A 30 4.84 -6.96 -6.24
N LEU A 31 4.10 -6.45 -5.25
CA LEU A 31 2.98 -7.14 -4.64
C LEU A 31 1.84 -7.33 -5.65
N THR A 32 1.34 -6.26 -6.25
CA THR A 32 0.25 -6.31 -7.25
C THR A 32 0.67 -7.04 -8.52
N SER A 33 1.96 -6.96 -8.90
CA SER A 33 2.50 -7.80 -9.97
C SER A 33 2.39 -9.28 -9.64
N SER A 34 2.56 -9.66 -8.38
CA SER A 34 2.45 -11.06 -7.98
C SER A 34 1.02 -11.58 -8.05
N GLU A 35 0.01 -10.71 -7.81
CA GLU A 35 -1.42 -11.04 -7.94
C GLU A 35 -1.74 -11.43 -9.39
N ILE A 36 -1.19 -10.70 -10.38
CA ILE A 36 -1.31 -11.05 -11.82
C ILE A 36 -0.79 -12.48 -12.11
N TYR A 37 0.21 -12.94 -11.37
CA TYR A 37 0.78 -14.29 -11.52
C TYR A 37 0.19 -15.32 -10.55
N GLY A 38 -0.98 -15.05 -9.97
CA GLY A 38 -1.75 -15.99 -9.15
C GLY A 38 -1.37 -16.00 -7.67
N ALA A 39 -0.71 -14.94 -7.18
CA ALA A 39 -0.72 -14.68 -5.75
C ALA A 39 -2.13 -14.27 -5.33
N ASP A 40 -2.60 -14.80 -4.20
CA ASP A 40 -3.93 -14.52 -3.68
C ASP A 40 -3.79 -14.11 -2.22
N TYR A 41 -4.34 -12.94 -1.89
CA TYR A 41 -4.23 -12.32 -0.58
C TYR A 41 -5.62 -12.09 -0.01
N ASP A 42 -5.79 -12.35 1.27
CA ASP A 42 -6.99 -11.94 1.98
C ASP A 42 -6.96 -10.39 2.20
N LYS A 43 -5.76 -9.82 2.38
CA LYS A 43 -5.52 -8.36 2.50
C LYS A 43 -4.29 -7.91 1.69
N SER A 44 -4.40 -6.80 0.97
CA SER A 44 -3.32 -6.17 0.20
C SER A 44 -3.15 -4.72 0.63
N ILE A 45 -2.11 -4.46 1.43
CA ILE A 45 -1.87 -3.21 2.14
C ILE A 45 -0.74 -2.43 1.47
N SER A 46 -1.08 -1.23 1.02
CA SER A 46 -0.16 -0.28 0.42
C SER A 46 0.34 0.74 1.43
N LEU A 47 1.65 0.83 1.61
CA LEU A 47 2.30 1.86 2.42
C LEU A 47 2.93 2.88 1.47
N SER A 48 2.21 3.95 1.16
CA SER A 48 2.59 4.93 0.13
C SER A 48 3.02 4.26 -1.18
N GLY A 49 2.24 3.29 -1.65
CA GLY A 49 2.62 2.46 -2.78
C GLY A 49 2.77 3.20 -4.10
N ALA A 50 3.67 2.68 -4.92
CA ALA A 50 3.77 3.05 -6.34
C ALA A 50 2.54 2.54 -7.11
N GLY A 51 2.54 2.75 -8.43
CA GLY A 51 1.42 2.32 -9.27
C GLY A 51 1.38 0.82 -9.53
N MET A 52 0.24 0.42 -10.09
CA MET A 52 -0.17 -0.95 -10.38
C MET A 52 -0.13 -1.13 -11.90
N GLN A 53 0.22 -2.34 -12.38
CA GLN A 53 0.32 -2.59 -13.82
C GLN A 53 -1.06 -2.48 -14.50
N GLU A 54 -1.08 -2.22 -15.81
CA GLU A 54 -2.34 -2.08 -16.56
C GLU A 54 -3.22 -3.34 -16.53
N ASP A 55 -2.59 -4.52 -16.50
CA ASP A 55 -3.25 -5.82 -16.45
C ASP A 55 -3.72 -6.20 -15.03
N TRP A 56 -3.36 -5.41 -14.01
CA TRP A 56 -3.80 -5.66 -12.65
C TRP A 56 -5.28 -5.31 -12.51
N VAL A 57 -6.03 -6.24 -11.93
CA VAL A 57 -7.43 -6.05 -11.55
C VAL A 57 -7.59 -6.44 -10.08
N PRO A 58 -8.41 -5.73 -9.30
CA PRO A 58 -8.67 -6.09 -7.91
C PRO A 58 -9.39 -7.44 -7.85
N ASP A 59 -8.99 -8.30 -6.93
CA ASP A 59 -9.78 -9.46 -6.55
C ASP A 59 -10.99 -9.01 -5.69
N ALA A 60 -12.15 -9.63 -5.90
CA ALA A 60 -13.36 -9.31 -5.15
C ALA A 60 -13.31 -9.81 -3.70
N ASP A 61 -12.49 -10.82 -3.43
CA ASP A 61 -12.33 -11.43 -2.11
C ASP A 61 -11.14 -10.84 -1.33
N THR A 62 -10.32 -9.98 -1.94
CA THR A 62 -9.21 -9.27 -1.28
C THR A 62 -9.65 -7.91 -0.74
N ALA A 63 -9.32 -7.63 0.52
CA ALA A 63 -9.43 -6.29 1.09
C ALA A 63 -8.20 -5.44 0.72
N TYR A 64 -8.41 -4.30 0.07
CA TYR A 64 -7.34 -3.39 -0.34
C TYR A 64 -7.33 -2.11 0.51
N SER A 65 -6.16 -1.76 1.04
CA SER A 65 -5.98 -0.56 1.86
C SER A 65 -4.74 0.22 1.45
N ASN A 66 -4.83 1.55 1.51
CA ASN A 66 -3.74 2.46 1.18
C ASN A 66 -3.51 3.45 2.32
N TYR A 67 -2.32 3.38 2.91
CA TYR A 67 -1.85 4.23 4.00
C TYR A 67 -0.84 5.23 3.47
N VAL A 68 -1.08 6.53 3.68
CA VAL A 68 -0.24 7.59 3.11
C VAL A 68 -0.26 8.86 3.97
N TYR A 69 0.87 9.57 4.03
CA TYR A 69 0.91 10.93 4.58
C TYR A 69 0.62 11.98 3.50
N GLY A 70 -0.12 13.04 3.83
CA GLY A 70 -0.60 14.02 2.85
C GLY A 70 0.48 14.79 2.06
N ALA A 71 1.71 14.90 2.58
CA ALA A 71 2.87 15.51 1.90
C ALA A 71 3.87 14.47 1.35
N ASP A 72 3.44 13.22 1.24
CA ASP A 72 4.20 12.14 0.62
C ASP A 72 4.64 12.53 -0.80
N ALA A 73 5.96 12.45 -1.03
CA ALA A 73 6.59 12.80 -2.28
C ALA A 73 6.03 12.00 -3.46
N LEU A 74 5.82 10.69 -3.29
CA LEU A 74 5.37 9.77 -4.33
C LEU A 74 3.90 10.01 -4.66
N HIS A 75 3.04 10.22 -3.65
CA HIS A 75 1.65 10.62 -3.84
C HIS A 75 1.53 11.93 -4.63
N ARG A 76 2.41 12.91 -4.36
CA ARG A 76 2.40 14.20 -5.07
C ARG A 76 3.00 14.11 -6.47
N THR A 77 4.06 13.31 -6.65
CA THR A 77 4.71 13.10 -7.96
C THR A 77 3.79 12.34 -8.94
N GLN A 78 2.99 11.38 -8.45
CA GLN A 78 1.91 10.72 -9.19
C GLN A 78 0.72 11.67 -9.52
N ASN A 79 0.69 12.87 -8.92
CA ASN A 79 -0.35 13.88 -9.08
C ASN A 79 0.11 15.13 -9.87
N ILE A 80 1.36 15.17 -10.36
CA ILE A 80 1.84 16.28 -11.22
C ILE A 80 1.17 16.19 -12.61
N PRO A 81 0.66 17.31 -13.18
CA PRO A 81 0.11 17.35 -14.54
C PRO A 81 1.15 16.87 -15.56
N GLY A 82 0.84 15.77 -16.25
CA GLY A 82 1.79 15.00 -17.05
C GLY A 82 1.77 13.52 -16.71
N GLY A 83 1.32 13.13 -15.51
CA GLY A 83 0.72 11.81 -15.20
C GLY A 83 1.44 10.56 -15.69
N LEU A 84 2.74 10.60 -15.94
CA LEU A 84 3.44 9.58 -16.74
C LEU A 84 3.84 8.32 -15.96
N VAL A 85 3.25 8.11 -14.77
CA VAL A 85 3.57 6.99 -13.88
C VAL A 85 2.30 6.16 -13.71
N TRP A 86 2.29 5.00 -14.37
CA TRP A 86 1.20 4.01 -14.35
C TRP A 86 -0.17 4.52 -14.80
N ASP A 87 -0.23 5.57 -15.63
CA ASP A 87 -1.47 6.15 -16.20
C ASP A 87 -2.57 6.45 -15.15
N GLY A 88 -2.15 6.80 -13.93
CA GLY A 88 -3.06 7.04 -12.81
C GLY A 88 -3.56 5.79 -12.09
N ASN A 89 -3.15 4.59 -12.51
CA ASN A 89 -3.39 3.34 -11.81
C ASN A 89 -2.51 3.25 -10.55
N VAL A 90 -2.89 3.99 -9.52
CA VAL A 90 -2.17 4.08 -8.25
C VAL A 90 -3.13 3.84 -7.09
N PRO A 91 -2.68 3.23 -5.98
CA PRO A 91 -3.54 2.90 -4.83
C PRO A 91 -4.33 4.11 -4.32
N GLY A 92 -3.71 5.30 -4.33
CA GLY A 92 -4.34 6.54 -3.87
C GLY A 92 -5.47 7.10 -4.75
N LYS A 93 -5.78 6.49 -5.90
CA LYS A 93 -6.81 6.91 -6.85
C LYS A 93 -7.80 5.82 -7.24
N HIS A 94 -7.54 4.57 -6.86
CA HIS A 94 -8.33 3.43 -7.30
C HIS A 94 -9.45 3.13 -6.30
N ASP A 95 -10.68 2.96 -6.78
CA ASP A 95 -11.89 2.87 -5.93
C ASP A 95 -11.94 1.61 -5.04
N SER A 96 -11.22 0.56 -5.41
CA SER A 96 -11.11 -0.67 -4.60
C SER A 96 -10.37 -0.47 -3.28
N PHE A 97 -9.61 0.62 -3.12
CA PHE A 97 -8.76 0.84 -1.95
C PHE A 97 -9.45 1.69 -0.90
N THR A 98 -9.49 1.18 0.34
CA THR A 98 -9.77 2.00 1.52
C THR A 98 -8.61 2.97 1.76
N GLN A 99 -8.90 4.27 1.83
CA GLN A 99 -7.88 5.31 1.92
C GLN A 99 -7.67 5.78 3.36
N HIS A 100 -6.47 5.57 3.88
CA HIS A 100 -6.02 6.04 5.20
C HIS A 100 -4.99 7.16 5.02
N LYS A 101 -5.39 8.40 5.36
CA LYS A 101 -4.57 9.60 5.15
C LYS A 101 -4.20 10.25 6.47
N TYR A 102 -2.90 10.44 6.67
CA TYR A 102 -2.33 11.02 7.89
C TYR A 102 -1.69 12.38 7.63
N TYR A 103 -1.63 13.20 8.69
CA TYR A 103 -1.06 14.54 8.63
C TYR A 103 -0.23 14.81 9.88
N ARG A 104 1.01 15.30 9.69
CA ARG A 104 1.85 15.74 10.80
C ARG A 104 1.50 17.18 11.20
N PRO A 105 1.11 17.44 12.47
CA PRO A 105 0.95 18.81 12.95
C PRO A 105 2.33 19.50 13.00
N ASN A 106 2.42 20.73 12.47
CA ASN A 106 3.59 21.64 12.51
C ASN A 106 4.61 21.63 11.35
N ARG A 107 4.30 21.04 10.19
CA ARG A 107 5.12 21.33 8.99
C ARG A 107 4.70 22.65 8.36
N GLY A 108 5.62 23.61 8.38
CA GLY A 108 5.39 24.99 7.94
C GLY A 108 4.89 25.09 6.49
N THR A 109 3.96 26.00 6.26
CA THR A 109 3.22 26.25 5.01
C THR A 109 4.07 26.89 3.89
N LYS A 110 5.24 26.36 3.54
CA LYS A 110 6.07 26.96 2.47
C LYS A 110 6.41 25.98 1.34
N LEU A 111 5.82 26.26 0.17
CA LEU A 111 6.03 25.61 -1.15
C LEU A 111 5.61 24.12 -1.16
N PRO A 112 5.46 23.42 -2.32
CA PRO A 112 4.93 22.07 -2.29
C PRO A 112 5.95 21.17 -1.58
N ASP A 113 5.68 20.90 -0.32
CA ASP A 113 6.45 20.00 0.52
C ASP A 113 6.34 18.60 -0.11
N ILE A 114 7.39 18.20 -0.81
CA ILE A 114 7.61 16.88 -1.39
C ILE A 114 8.61 16.24 -0.44
N SER A 115 8.13 15.36 0.43
CA SER A 115 8.98 14.82 1.48
C SER A 115 9.19 13.32 1.35
N MET A 116 10.46 12.95 1.15
CA MET A 116 10.92 11.56 1.28
C MET A 116 10.88 11.10 2.75
N GLU A 117 10.86 12.04 3.69
CA GLU A 117 10.70 11.74 5.11
C GLU A 117 9.29 11.23 5.39
N ASP A 118 8.25 11.90 4.87
CA ASP A 118 6.86 11.43 5.04
C ASP A 118 6.61 10.14 4.26
N HIS A 119 7.29 9.99 3.12
CA HIS A 119 7.26 8.76 2.35
C HIS A 119 7.84 7.56 3.09
N SER A 120 8.90 7.77 3.87
CA SER A 120 9.52 6.72 4.68
C SER A 120 8.81 6.55 6.02
N LEU A 121 8.18 7.60 6.54
CA LEU A 121 7.53 7.63 7.84
C LEU A 121 6.46 6.55 7.97
N ILE A 122 5.63 6.37 6.93
CA ILE A 122 4.51 5.42 6.98
C ILE A 122 4.96 3.98 7.24
N ALA A 123 6.19 3.64 6.86
CA ALA A 123 6.80 2.33 7.05
C ALA A 123 7.83 2.30 8.21
N SER A 124 7.81 3.30 9.09
CA SER A 124 8.74 3.40 10.23
C SER A 124 8.08 3.09 11.57
N ASP A 125 8.89 2.77 12.57
CA ASP A 125 8.50 2.58 13.98
C ASP A 125 8.57 3.89 14.80
N SER A 126 8.67 5.04 14.13
CA SER A 126 8.75 6.34 14.78
C SER A 126 7.50 6.62 15.64
N ALA A 127 7.69 7.31 16.77
CA ALA A 127 6.58 7.80 17.58
C ALA A 127 5.65 8.75 16.80
N ASP A 128 6.18 9.44 15.79
CA ASP A 128 5.38 10.28 14.90
C ASP A 128 4.48 9.48 13.95
N ASN A 129 4.70 8.17 13.84
CA ASN A 129 3.89 7.23 13.05
C ASN A 129 2.91 6.43 13.91
N ALA A 130 2.80 6.72 15.21
CA ALA A 130 2.07 5.88 16.16
C ALA A 130 0.60 5.67 15.77
N GLU A 131 -0.08 6.70 15.26
CA GLU A 131 -1.48 6.61 14.82
C GLU A 131 -1.62 5.63 13.64
N ALA A 132 -0.81 5.79 12.60
CA ALA A 132 -0.86 4.90 11.44
C ALA A 132 -0.43 3.46 11.79
N LEU A 133 0.55 3.30 12.68
CA LEU A 133 0.96 1.99 13.20
C LEU A 133 -0.16 1.29 13.95
N GLU A 134 -0.93 2.03 14.76
CA GLU A 134 -2.07 1.47 15.48
C GLU A 134 -3.17 1.00 14.53
N ASP A 135 -3.49 1.80 13.51
CA ASP A 135 -4.49 1.44 12.50
C ASP A 135 -4.05 0.22 11.67
N MET A 136 -2.79 0.20 11.21
CA MET A 136 -2.24 -0.95 10.47
C MET A 136 -2.20 -2.21 11.35
N TYR A 137 -1.88 -2.07 12.63
CA TYR A 137 -1.87 -3.20 13.55
C TYR A 137 -3.27 -3.79 13.73
N ARG A 138 -4.30 -2.95 13.87
CA ARG A 138 -5.69 -3.41 13.93
C ARG A 138 -6.08 -4.13 12.65
N GLU A 139 -5.82 -3.55 11.48
CA GLU A 139 -6.13 -4.19 10.20
C GLU A 139 -5.45 -5.56 10.04
N VAL A 140 -4.20 -5.70 10.48
CA VAL A 140 -3.44 -6.96 10.35
C VAL A 140 -3.90 -8.04 11.35
N THR A 141 -4.60 -7.67 12.43
CA THR A 141 -4.94 -8.61 13.52
C THR A 141 -6.44 -8.91 13.66
N GLU A 142 -7.30 -8.17 12.98
CA GLU A 142 -8.75 -8.39 12.91
C GLU A 142 -9.16 -9.24 11.72
#